data_AF-A0A8H8CSI0-F1
#
_entry.id   AF-A0A8H8CSI0-F1
#
_cell.length_a   1.000
_cell.length_b   1.000
_cell.length_c   1.000
_cell.angle_alpha   90.00
_cell.angle_beta   90.00
_cell.angle_gamma   90.00
#
_symmetry.space_group_name_H-M   'P 1'
#
loop_
_entity.id
_entity.type
_entity.pdbx_description
1 polymer ?
#
loop_
_entity_poly.entity_id
_entity_poly.type
_entity_poly.pdbx_seq_one_letter_code
_entity_poly.pdbx_strand_id
1 'polypeptide(L)'
;MAKQPKKSPYFPQKRRNAASCLPFPPISARSFGLIQEKLAHDPFRLLIATIFLNRTRGEVAIPVLYSVFERYPTVAALAEAQEEDVVGMIHCLGFQNARARKCIALAKLWVENPPIKGKRYRKLHYPNKGDGRDVKPGECVGDDDTRVAWEIAHLPGLGSYALDSWRIFCRDELRGLARDWEGAEAPDGFVPEWKSVVPKDKELRGFLTWMWLKEGWEWETQTGRRRRASKKLRRAAMQGSIAIETNGSWILESSMAETSTYFEKPIQDK
;
A
#
# COMPACT_ATOMS: atom_id res chain seq x y z
N MET A 1 19.46 40.94 -26.76
CA MET A 1 19.13 40.56 -25.36
C MET A 1 18.89 39.05 -25.31
N ALA A 2 19.80 38.29 -24.70
CA ALA A 2 19.66 36.85 -24.58
C ALA A 2 18.55 36.49 -23.58
N LYS A 3 17.60 35.66 -23.99
CA LYS A 3 16.50 35.19 -23.12
C LYS A 3 17.08 34.37 -21.97
N GLN A 4 16.81 34.79 -20.73
CA GLN A 4 17.19 34.03 -19.55
C GLN A 4 16.51 32.65 -19.53
N PRO A 5 17.22 31.59 -19.11
CA PRO A 5 16.66 30.25 -19.01
C PRO A 5 15.62 30.18 -17.88
N LYS A 6 14.40 29.72 -18.21
CA LYS A 6 13.27 29.55 -17.26
C LYS A 6 13.40 28.33 -16.34
N LYS A 7 14.57 27.69 -16.24
CA LYS A 7 14.77 26.43 -15.50
C LYS A 7 16.00 26.55 -14.61
N SER A 8 15.81 26.27 -13.31
CA SER A 8 16.88 26.29 -12.32
C SER A 8 17.83 25.09 -12.54
N PRO A 9 19.15 25.32 -12.64
CA PRO A 9 20.14 24.25 -12.80
C PRO A 9 20.32 23.38 -11.54
N TYR A 10 19.80 23.83 -10.39
CA TYR A 10 19.96 23.14 -9.10
C TYR A 10 18.92 22.04 -8.85
N PHE A 11 17.88 21.94 -9.69
CA PHE A 11 16.87 20.89 -9.59
C PHE A 11 16.93 20.02 -10.85
N PRO A 12 17.71 18.92 -10.85
CA PRO A 12 17.65 17.94 -11.93
C PRO A 12 16.20 17.46 -12.07
N GLN A 13 15.76 17.30 -13.32
CA GLN A 13 14.38 17.03 -13.67
C GLN A 13 13.96 15.66 -13.12
N LYS A 14 13.39 15.63 -11.92
CA LYS A 14 12.79 14.42 -11.32
C LYS A 14 11.78 13.83 -12.31
N ARG A 15 11.69 12.50 -12.39
CA ARG A 15 10.68 11.75 -13.16
C ARG A 15 9.29 12.31 -12.84
N ARG A 16 8.80 13.20 -13.70
CA ARG A 16 7.79 14.19 -13.29
C ARG A 16 6.36 13.67 -13.29
N ASN A 17 6.12 12.48 -13.84
CA ASN A 17 4.77 12.00 -14.16
C ASN A 17 4.45 10.56 -13.71
N ALA A 18 5.26 9.94 -12.83
CA ALA A 18 4.94 8.59 -12.34
C ALA A 18 3.90 8.68 -11.22
N ALA A 19 2.75 8.02 -11.39
CA ALA A 19 1.68 8.04 -10.40
C ALA A 19 1.95 7.14 -9.18
N SER A 20 2.79 6.12 -9.35
CA SER A 20 3.41 5.34 -8.27
C SER A 20 4.88 5.71 -8.14
N CYS A 21 5.41 5.64 -6.92
CA CYS A 21 6.85 5.75 -6.66
C CYS A 21 7.59 4.44 -6.95
N LEU A 22 6.86 3.33 -7.12
CA LEU A 22 7.41 2.03 -7.48
C LEU A 22 7.33 1.82 -9.00
N PRO A 23 8.29 1.11 -9.60
CA PRO A 23 8.14 0.62 -10.96
C PRO A 23 6.96 -0.34 -11.01
N PHE A 24 6.22 -0.37 -12.12
CA PHE A 24 5.17 -1.36 -12.34
C PHE A 24 5.82 -2.62 -12.89
N PRO A 25 5.97 -3.70 -12.10
CA PRO A 25 6.65 -4.89 -12.58
C PRO A 25 5.80 -5.62 -13.62
N PRO A 26 6.41 -6.50 -14.44
CA PRO A 26 5.68 -7.44 -15.27
C PRO A 26 4.56 -8.14 -14.49
N ILE A 27 3.40 -8.38 -15.09
CA ILE A 27 2.31 -9.14 -14.45
C ILE A 27 2.67 -10.62 -14.20
N SER A 28 3.74 -11.12 -14.83
CA SER A 28 4.34 -12.42 -14.52
C SER A 28 5.21 -12.40 -13.25
N ALA A 29 5.54 -11.23 -12.71
CA ALA A 29 6.32 -11.13 -11.49
C ALA A 29 5.53 -11.69 -10.30
N ARG A 30 6.25 -12.29 -9.35
CA ARG A 30 5.65 -12.84 -8.13
C ARG A 30 5.10 -11.75 -7.21
N SER A 31 5.78 -10.61 -7.14
CA SER A 31 5.43 -9.51 -6.24
C SER A 31 5.45 -8.15 -6.94
N PHE A 32 4.63 -7.21 -6.49
CA PHE A 32 4.64 -5.83 -6.94
C PHE A 32 5.81 -5.04 -6.34
N GLY A 33 6.17 -5.36 -5.09
CA GLY A 33 7.26 -4.72 -4.34
C GLY A 33 6.78 -3.84 -3.17
N LEU A 34 5.50 -3.93 -2.79
CA LEU A 34 5.01 -3.31 -1.56
C LEU A 34 5.60 -4.03 -0.34
N ILE A 35 5.92 -3.27 0.71
CA ILE A 35 6.35 -3.86 1.98
C ILE A 35 5.23 -4.68 2.62
N GLN A 36 3.97 -4.32 2.35
CA GLN A 36 2.79 -5.05 2.79
C GLN A 36 2.76 -6.50 2.29
N GLU A 37 3.21 -6.77 1.06
CA GLU A 37 3.30 -8.15 0.54
C GLU A 37 4.25 -9.00 1.38
N LYS A 38 5.34 -8.41 1.88
CA LYS A 38 6.32 -9.11 2.73
C LYS A 38 5.84 -9.31 4.16
N LEU A 39 4.95 -8.44 4.63
CA LEU A 39 4.45 -8.43 6.01
C LEU A 39 3.03 -8.99 6.13
N ALA A 40 2.45 -9.52 5.06
CA ALA A 40 1.04 -9.96 5.05
C ALA A 40 0.71 -10.98 6.14
N HIS A 41 1.63 -11.92 6.40
CA HIS A 41 1.53 -12.96 7.43
C HIS A 41 1.97 -12.49 8.84
N ASP A 42 2.36 -11.22 8.99
CA ASP A 42 2.57 -10.57 10.29
C ASP A 42 1.72 -9.29 10.35
N PRO A 43 0.42 -9.42 10.66
CA PRO A 43 -0.49 -8.30 10.55
C PRO A 43 -0.15 -7.14 11.49
N PHE A 44 0.47 -7.41 12.65
CA PHE A 44 0.97 -6.38 13.54
C PHE A 44 2.06 -5.54 12.86
N ARG A 45 3.11 -6.19 12.35
CA ARG A 45 4.20 -5.49 11.66
C ARG A 45 3.72 -4.77 10.42
N LEU A 46 2.75 -5.33 9.68
CA LEU A 46 2.11 -4.65 8.56
C LEU A 46 1.47 -3.32 9.00
N LEU A 47 0.70 -3.31 10.10
CA LEU A 47 0.09 -2.07 10.60
C LEU A 47 1.13 -1.06 11.07
N ILE A 48 2.21 -1.48 11.73
CA ILE A 48 3.33 -0.58 12.07
C ILE A 48 3.96 0.02 10.79
N ALA A 49 4.14 -0.79 9.73
CA ALA A 49 4.61 -0.30 8.45
C ALA A 49 3.69 0.79 7.86
N THR A 50 2.36 0.64 7.99
CA THR A 50 1.42 1.68 7.53
C THR A 50 1.57 3.00 8.30
N ILE A 51 1.92 2.96 9.59
CA ILE A 51 2.20 4.16 10.40
C ILE A 51 3.45 4.87 9.87
N PHE A 52 4.49 4.11 9.53
CA PHE A 52 5.77 4.64 9.04
C PHE A 52 5.65 5.25 7.64
N LEU A 53 4.80 4.68 6.79
CA LEU A 53 4.58 5.13 5.41
C LEU A 53 3.64 6.35 5.30
N ASN A 54 2.96 6.74 6.38
CA ASN A 54 2.08 7.90 6.37
C ASN A 54 2.85 9.19 6.07
N ARG A 55 2.73 9.71 4.85
CA ARG A 55 3.42 10.93 4.37
C ARG A 55 4.95 10.80 4.36
N THR A 56 5.49 9.58 4.28
CA THR A 56 6.94 9.33 4.12
C THR A 56 7.18 8.34 2.99
N ARG A 57 8.24 8.55 2.21
CA ARG A 57 8.61 7.64 1.11
C ARG A 57 9.16 6.33 1.68
N GLY A 58 8.76 5.21 1.10
CA GLY A 58 9.21 3.87 1.52
C GLY A 58 10.73 3.71 1.55
N GLU A 59 11.45 4.31 0.59
CA GLU A 59 12.92 4.32 0.55
C GLU A 59 13.59 4.80 1.84
N VAL A 60 12.95 5.74 2.56
CA VAL A 60 13.47 6.28 3.82
C VAL A 60 12.86 5.56 5.03
N ALA A 61 11.58 5.19 4.94
CA ALA A 61 10.85 4.59 6.05
C ALA A 61 11.21 3.11 6.31
N ILE A 62 11.43 2.31 5.25
CA ILE A 62 11.60 0.86 5.36
C ILE A 62 12.89 0.46 6.10
N PRO A 63 14.07 1.08 5.85
CA PRO A 63 15.27 0.76 6.62
C PRO A 63 15.08 1.02 8.12
N VAL A 64 14.49 2.16 8.48
CA VAL A 64 14.22 2.53 9.87
C VAL A 64 13.18 1.61 10.51
N LEU A 65 12.16 1.20 9.75
CA LEU A 65 11.17 0.21 10.19
C LEU A 65 11.85 -1.10 10.60
N TYR A 66 12.80 -1.60 9.80
CA TYR A 66 13.55 -2.80 10.14
C TYR A 66 14.42 -2.62 11.40
N SER A 67 15.08 -1.47 11.56
CA SER A 67 15.82 -1.18 12.80
C SER A 67 14.92 -1.19 14.03
N VAL A 68 13.69 -0.68 13.91
CA VAL A 68 12.68 -0.72 15.00
C VAL A 68 12.24 -2.16 15.27
N PHE A 69 12.01 -2.99 14.26
CA PHE A 69 11.68 -4.40 14.47
C PHE A 69 12.85 -5.22 15.04
N GLU A 70 14.09 -4.86 14.74
CA GLU A 70 15.26 -5.50 15.33
C GLU A 70 15.38 -5.15 16.81
N ARG A 71 15.17 -3.87 17.17
CA ARG A 71 15.21 -3.41 18.56
C ARG A 71 14.02 -3.92 19.39
N TYR A 72 12.84 -3.99 18.79
CA TYR A 72 11.59 -4.43 19.41
C TYR A 72 10.98 -5.61 18.63
N PRO A 73 11.54 -6.82 18.79
CA PRO A 73 11.19 -7.97 17.94
C PRO A 73 9.77 -8.51 18.16
N THR A 74 9.17 -8.21 19.31
CA THR A 74 7.83 -8.69 19.70
C THR A 74 6.88 -7.51 19.94
N VAL A 75 5.57 -7.80 19.88
CA VAL A 75 4.52 -6.82 20.21
C VAL A 75 4.71 -6.28 21.63
N ALA A 76 4.97 -7.19 22.60
CA ALA A 76 5.19 -6.82 23.99
C ALA A 76 6.40 -5.89 24.17
N ALA A 77 7.52 -6.16 23.48
CA ALA A 77 8.70 -5.30 23.54
C ALA A 77 8.40 -3.88 23.06
N LEU A 78 7.62 -3.72 21.98
CA LEU A 78 7.23 -2.39 21.49
C LEU A 78 6.17 -1.73 22.40
N ALA A 79 5.34 -2.52 23.08
CA ALA A 79 4.34 -2.02 24.03
C ALA A 79 5.00 -1.45 25.31
N GLU A 80 6.12 -2.01 25.74
CA GLU A 80 6.90 -1.58 26.91
C GLU A 80 7.97 -0.53 26.59
N ALA A 81 8.19 -0.24 25.31
CA ALA A 81 9.19 0.72 24.86
C ALA A 81 8.96 2.13 25.46
N GLN A 82 10.06 2.80 25.80
CA GLN A 82 10.01 4.23 26.15
C GLN A 82 9.79 5.06 24.88
N GLU A 83 8.94 6.09 24.98
CA GLU A 83 8.59 6.92 23.82
C GLU A 83 9.83 7.60 23.24
N GLU A 84 10.72 8.08 24.11
CA GLU A 84 11.96 8.79 23.78
C GLU A 84 12.90 7.92 22.92
N ASP A 85 13.01 6.63 23.24
CA ASP A 85 13.85 5.69 22.50
C ASP A 85 13.31 5.49 21.07
N VAL A 86 11.99 5.24 20.95
CA VAL A 86 11.34 5.07 19.65
C VAL A 86 11.44 6.37 18.83
N VAL A 87 11.22 7.52 19.46
CA VAL A 87 11.39 8.85 18.85
C VAL A 87 12.81 9.05 18.32
N GLY A 88 13.83 8.68 19.10
CA GLY A 88 15.23 8.76 18.70
C GLY A 88 15.52 7.95 17.44
N MET A 89 15.00 6.72 17.36
CA MET A 89 15.16 5.85 16.20
C MET A 89 14.50 6.40 14.93
N ILE A 90 13.29 6.99 15.07
CA ILE A 90 12.48 7.41 13.92
C ILE A 90 12.55 8.92 13.63
N HIS A 91 13.45 9.64 14.30
CA HIS A 91 13.56 11.10 14.21
C HIS A 91 13.67 11.59 12.77
N CYS A 92 14.43 10.88 11.92
CA CYS A 92 14.64 11.23 10.52
C CYS A 92 13.38 11.15 9.63
N LEU A 93 12.31 10.51 10.10
CA LEU A 93 11.09 10.30 9.30
C LEU A 93 10.09 11.46 9.39
N GLY A 94 10.25 12.34 10.37
CA GLY A 94 9.30 13.39 10.70
C GLY A 94 8.03 12.87 11.41
N PHE A 95 7.32 13.75 12.11
CA PHE A 95 6.18 13.41 12.98
C PHE A 95 6.49 12.31 14.02
N GLN A 96 7.76 12.20 14.40
CA GLN A 96 8.32 11.15 15.23
C GLN A 96 7.57 10.97 16.54
N ASN A 97 7.28 12.06 17.27
CA ASN A 97 6.53 12.01 18.53
C ASN A 97 5.13 11.39 18.34
N ALA A 98 4.40 11.83 17.31
CA ALA A 98 3.07 11.29 17.03
C ALA A 98 3.11 9.85 16.53
N ARG A 99 4.15 9.46 15.79
CA ARG A 99 4.32 8.07 15.30
C ARG A 99 4.71 7.13 16.42
N ALA A 100 5.67 7.51 17.26
CA ALA A 100 6.11 6.72 18.41
C ALA A 100 4.93 6.43 19.34
N ARG A 101 4.16 7.47 19.74
CA ARG A 101 2.94 7.29 20.54
C ARG A 101 1.94 6.35 19.90
N LYS A 102 1.70 6.47 18.59
CA LYS A 102 0.78 5.57 17.89
C LYS A 102 1.27 4.13 17.87
N CYS A 103 2.57 3.90 17.63
CA CYS A 103 3.14 2.56 17.62
C CYS A 103 3.03 1.89 18.99
N ILE A 104 3.42 2.61 20.05
CA ILE A 104 3.36 2.11 21.43
C ILE A 104 1.90 1.86 21.86
N ALA A 105 0.99 2.81 21.60
CA ALA A 105 -0.41 2.66 21.94
C ALA A 105 -1.09 1.51 21.18
N LEU A 106 -0.76 1.34 19.89
CA LEU A 106 -1.23 0.20 19.09
C LEU A 106 -0.68 -1.11 19.66
N ALA A 107 0.61 -1.18 20.01
CA ALA A 107 1.24 -2.36 20.59
C ALA A 107 0.61 -2.74 21.93
N LYS A 108 0.39 -1.78 22.84
CA LYS A 108 -0.30 -2.01 24.11
C LYS A 108 -1.69 -2.61 23.91
N LEU A 109 -2.51 -2.00 23.06
CA LEU A 109 -3.86 -2.51 22.81
C LEU A 109 -3.85 -3.85 22.04
N TRP A 110 -2.83 -4.10 21.21
CA TRP A 110 -2.67 -5.40 20.56
C TRP A 110 -2.36 -6.53 21.55
N VAL A 111 -1.56 -6.26 22.58
CA VAL A 111 -1.31 -7.24 23.66
C VAL A 111 -2.60 -7.53 24.44
N GLU A 112 -3.39 -6.49 24.73
CA GLU A 112 -4.61 -6.62 25.53
C GLU A 112 -5.80 -7.22 24.75
N ASN A 113 -6.01 -6.78 23.51
CA ASN A 113 -7.15 -7.12 22.68
C ASN A 113 -6.75 -7.18 21.19
N PRO A 114 -6.02 -8.23 20.77
CA PRO A 114 -5.61 -8.37 19.38
C PRO A 114 -6.84 -8.55 18.46
N PRO A 115 -6.72 -8.24 17.16
CA PRO A 115 -7.73 -8.61 16.18
C PRO A 115 -7.92 -10.13 16.17
N ILE A 116 -9.18 -10.58 16.26
CA ILE A 116 -9.51 -12.01 16.19
C ILE A 116 -10.70 -12.22 15.25
N LYS A 117 -10.77 -13.41 14.66
CA LYS A 117 -11.89 -13.83 13.82
C LYS A 117 -13.23 -13.66 14.56
N GLY A 118 -14.25 -13.18 13.85
CA GLY A 118 -15.60 -13.01 14.38
C GLY A 118 -15.79 -11.79 15.27
N LYS A 119 -14.78 -10.93 15.46
CA LYS A 119 -14.92 -9.67 16.19
C LYS A 119 -14.61 -8.48 15.30
N ARG A 120 -15.61 -7.64 15.08
CA ARG A 120 -15.51 -6.42 14.27
C ARG A 120 -15.95 -5.22 15.07
N TYR A 121 -15.33 -4.08 14.79
CA TYR A 121 -15.57 -2.82 15.50
C TYR A 121 -15.86 -1.68 14.54
N ARG A 122 -16.49 -0.64 15.07
CA ARG A 122 -16.89 0.52 14.29
C ARG A 122 -15.71 1.32 13.74
N LYS A 123 -15.73 1.61 12.43
CA LYS A 123 -15.00 2.73 11.83
C LYS A 123 -15.97 3.69 11.15
N LEU A 124 -16.09 4.90 11.68
CA LEU A 124 -16.95 5.92 11.07
C LEU A 124 -16.44 6.32 9.69
N HIS A 125 -17.38 6.42 8.74
CA HIS A 125 -17.13 6.90 7.39
C HIS A 125 -16.13 6.06 6.58
N TYR A 126 -16.09 4.75 6.85
CA TYR A 126 -15.26 3.82 6.12
C TYR A 126 -15.97 2.48 5.86
N PRO A 127 -15.91 1.96 4.61
CA PRO A 127 -15.21 2.52 3.45
C PRO A 127 -15.95 3.71 2.83
N ASN A 128 -17.26 3.83 3.05
CA ASN A 128 -18.08 4.90 2.49
C ASN A 128 -18.53 5.91 3.55
N LYS A 129 -18.95 7.09 3.08
CA LYS A 129 -19.53 8.11 3.94
C LYS A 129 -20.88 7.61 4.48
N GLY A 130 -20.94 7.36 5.79
CA GLY A 130 -22.16 6.95 6.49
C GLY A 130 -21.96 5.63 7.23
N ASP A 131 -21.07 4.78 6.73
CA ASP A 131 -20.74 3.49 7.32
C ASP A 131 -20.28 3.62 8.78
N GLY A 132 -20.67 2.63 9.58
CA GLY A 132 -20.36 2.51 11.00
C GLY A 132 -21.21 3.37 11.92
N ARG A 133 -22.10 4.25 11.42
CA ARG A 133 -22.95 5.11 12.28
C ARG A 133 -23.99 4.33 13.09
N ASP A 134 -24.33 3.14 12.62
CA ASP A 134 -25.27 2.16 13.16
C ASP A 134 -24.62 1.17 14.15
N VAL A 135 -23.34 1.34 14.45
CA VAL A 135 -22.61 0.62 15.49
C VAL A 135 -22.27 1.60 16.63
N LYS A 136 -22.45 1.20 17.88
CA LYS A 136 -22.14 2.04 19.04
C LYS A 136 -20.62 2.08 19.31
N PRO A 137 -20.09 3.14 19.95
CA PRO A 137 -18.71 3.13 20.41
C PRO A 137 -18.46 1.94 21.35
N GLY A 138 -17.41 1.16 21.10
CA GLY A 138 -17.05 -0.01 21.91
C GLY A 138 -17.90 -1.27 21.66
N GLU A 139 -18.96 -1.19 20.84
CA GLU A 139 -19.73 -2.36 20.43
C GLU A 139 -18.87 -3.27 19.54
N CYS A 140 -18.88 -4.56 19.86
CA CYS A 140 -18.28 -5.61 19.06
C CYS A 140 -19.40 -6.35 18.31
N VAL A 141 -19.27 -6.45 16.99
CA VAL A 141 -20.23 -7.15 16.14
C VAL A 141 -19.62 -8.41 15.55
N GLY A 142 -20.43 -9.47 15.44
CA GLY A 142 -20.06 -10.79 14.93
C GLY A 142 -19.90 -10.82 13.41
N ASP A 143 -19.47 -11.94 12.83
CA ASP A 143 -19.36 -12.10 11.37
C ASP A 143 -20.71 -12.26 10.65
N ASP A 144 -21.75 -12.66 11.39
CA ASP A 144 -23.15 -12.78 10.96
C ASP A 144 -23.88 -11.43 10.89
N ASP A 145 -23.34 -10.41 11.55
CA ASP A 145 -23.89 -9.06 11.54
C ASP A 145 -23.70 -8.37 10.18
N THR A 146 -24.76 -7.81 9.60
CA THR A 146 -24.67 -7.17 8.27
C THR A 146 -24.08 -5.76 8.32
N ARG A 147 -23.91 -5.16 9.50
CA ARG A 147 -23.40 -3.79 9.66
C ARG A 147 -21.91 -3.71 9.31
N VAL A 148 -21.50 -2.55 8.81
CA VAL A 148 -20.14 -2.32 8.36
C VAL A 148 -19.22 -2.05 9.56
N ALA A 149 -18.34 -3.01 9.82
CA ALA A 149 -17.36 -2.99 10.92
C ALA A 149 -16.10 -3.78 10.53
N TRP A 150 -15.00 -3.54 11.24
CA TRP A 150 -13.67 -4.02 10.86
C TRP A 150 -12.89 -4.57 12.05
N GLU A 151 -12.11 -5.62 11.82
CA GLU A 151 -11.43 -6.43 12.85
C GLU A 151 -10.35 -5.63 13.59
N ILE A 152 -9.85 -4.56 12.98
CA ILE A 152 -8.79 -3.68 13.53
C ILE A 152 -9.28 -2.29 13.91
N ALA A 153 -10.57 -1.99 13.78
CA ALA A 153 -11.07 -0.62 13.94
C ALA A 153 -11.07 -0.11 15.39
N HIS A 154 -10.95 -1.00 16.38
CA HIS A 154 -10.72 -0.63 17.78
C HIS A 154 -9.29 -0.18 18.05
N LEU A 155 -8.34 -0.52 17.18
CA LEU A 155 -6.94 -0.14 17.35
C LEU A 155 -6.71 1.37 17.10
N PRO A 156 -5.94 2.06 17.96
CA PRO A 156 -5.75 3.50 17.87
C PRO A 156 -4.92 3.88 16.65
N GLY A 157 -5.21 5.07 16.10
CA GLY A 157 -4.35 5.69 15.09
C GLY A 157 -4.44 5.11 13.67
N LEU A 158 -5.30 4.13 13.43
CA LEU A 158 -5.49 3.51 12.11
C LEU A 158 -6.47 4.29 11.24
N GLY A 159 -6.00 4.74 10.08
CA GLY A 159 -6.80 5.44 9.07
C GLY A 159 -7.29 4.52 7.95
N SER A 160 -7.92 5.10 6.92
CA SER A 160 -8.39 4.34 5.75
C SER A 160 -7.26 3.60 5.04
N TYR A 161 -6.06 4.18 4.96
CA TYR A 161 -4.90 3.52 4.36
C TYR A 161 -4.51 2.21 5.07
N ALA A 162 -4.54 2.22 6.41
CA ALA A 162 -4.25 1.02 7.20
C ALA A 162 -5.35 -0.03 7.06
N LEU A 163 -6.62 0.40 7.05
CA LEU A 163 -7.76 -0.49 6.82
C LEU A 163 -7.77 -1.09 5.41
N ASP A 164 -7.45 -0.30 4.38
CA ASP A 164 -7.31 -0.80 3.01
C ASP A 164 -6.15 -1.81 2.93
N SER A 165 -5.00 -1.51 3.55
CA SER A 165 -3.87 -2.46 3.60
C SER A 165 -4.27 -3.76 4.31
N TRP A 166 -4.96 -3.67 5.43
CA TRP A 166 -5.46 -4.84 6.16
C TRP A 166 -6.43 -5.67 5.33
N ARG A 167 -7.43 -5.03 4.70
CA ARG A 167 -8.42 -5.69 3.86
C ARG A 167 -7.77 -6.38 2.67
N ILE A 168 -6.75 -5.76 2.07
CA ILE A 168 -6.03 -6.35 0.94
C ILE A 168 -5.20 -7.54 1.40
N PHE A 169 -4.39 -7.42 2.46
CA PHE A 169 -3.29 -8.36 2.71
C PHE A 169 -3.54 -9.36 3.86
N CYS A 170 -4.35 -9.02 4.86
CA CYS A 170 -4.44 -9.81 6.11
C CYS A 170 -5.83 -10.36 6.40
N ARG A 171 -6.89 -9.71 5.90
CA ARG A 171 -8.26 -9.96 6.36
C ARG A 171 -8.73 -11.39 6.09
N ASP A 172 -8.43 -11.91 4.91
CA ASP A 172 -8.89 -13.26 4.51
C ASP A 172 -8.19 -14.36 5.32
N GLU A 173 -6.90 -14.16 5.63
CA GLU A 173 -6.13 -15.06 6.49
C GLU A 173 -6.62 -15.01 7.94
N LEU A 174 -6.85 -13.82 8.51
CA LEU A 174 -7.42 -13.71 9.87
C LEU A 174 -8.76 -14.46 9.97
N ARG A 175 -9.60 -14.36 8.94
CA ARG A 175 -10.91 -15.00 8.92
C ARG A 175 -10.84 -16.50 8.63
N GLY A 176 -9.65 -17.04 8.34
CA GLY A 176 -9.45 -18.43 7.97
C GLY A 176 -10.21 -18.80 6.70
N LEU A 177 -10.31 -17.87 5.75
CA LEU A 177 -10.98 -18.06 4.46
C LEU A 177 -9.98 -18.41 3.34
N ALA A 178 -8.73 -17.97 3.49
CA ALA A 178 -7.63 -18.27 2.58
C ALA A 178 -6.30 -18.23 3.36
N ARG A 179 -5.22 -18.78 2.80
CA ARG A 179 -3.85 -18.69 3.34
C ARG A 179 -3.18 -17.34 3.07
N ASP A 180 -3.64 -16.63 2.04
CA ASP A 180 -3.11 -15.35 1.61
C ASP A 180 -4.19 -14.52 0.89
N TRP A 181 -3.81 -13.31 0.48
CA TRP A 181 -4.70 -12.42 -0.26
C TRP A 181 -4.98 -12.86 -1.71
N GLU A 182 -4.20 -13.79 -2.27
CA GLU A 182 -4.47 -14.30 -3.62
C GLU A 182 -5.59 -15.36 -3.60
N GLY A 183 -5.98 -15.84 -2.42
CA GLY A 183 -7.02 -16.84 -2.23
C GLY A 183 -6.46 -18.26 -2.21
N ALA A 184 -5.19 -18.45 -1.86
CA ALA A 184 -4.59 -19.77 -1.76
C ALA A 184 -5.32 -20.66 -0.74
N GLU A 185 -5.59 -21.91 -1.11
CA GLU A 185 -6.34 -22.90 -0.31
C GLU A 185 -7.77 -22.48 0.07
N ALA A 186 -8.34 -21.48 -0.62
CA ALA A 186 -9.70 -21.03 -0.37
C ALA A 186 -10.75 -22.01 -0.94
N PRO A 187 -11.96 -22.09 -0.36
CA PRO A 187 -13.03 -22.93 -0.88
C PRO A 187 -13.54 -22.45 -2.25
N ASP A 188 -14.19 -23.37 -2.98
CA ASP A 188 -14.78 -23.06 -4.28
C ASP A 188 -15.76 -21.88 -4.20
N GLY A 189 -15.65 -20.97 -5.17
CA GLY A 189 -16.47 -19.75 -5.23
C GLY A 189 -16.02 -18.63 -4.28
N PHE A 190 -14.94 -18.81 -3.51
CA PHE A 190 -14.37 -17.73 -2.72
C PHE A 190 -13.90 -16.55 -3.59
N VAL A 191 -14.17 -15.34 -3.13
CA VAL A 191 -13.73 -14.09 -3.75
C VAL A 191 -12.85 -13.35 -2.75
N PRO A 192 -11.53 -13.22 -3.00
CA PRO A 192 -10.63 -12.50 -2.11
C PRO A 192 -11.10 -11.06 -1.83
N GLU A 193 -10.91 -10.60 -0.59
CA GLU A 193 -11.38 -9.30 -0.10
C GLU A 193 -10.83 -8.15 -0.95
N TRP A 194 -9.57 -8.23 -1.40
CA TRP A 194 -8.91 -7.19 -2.20
C TRP A 194 -9.72 -6.80 -3.44
N LYS A 195 -10.52 -7.73 -4.00
CA LYS A 195 -11.35 -7.48 -5.18
C LYS A 195 -12.47 -6.47 -4.92
N SER A 196 -12.81 -6.21 -3.66
CA SER A 196 -13.81 -5.23 -3.22
C SER A 196 -13.19 -3.90 -2.75
N VAL A 197 -11.86 -3.80 -2.65
CA VAL A 197 -11.18 -2.64 -2.09
C VAL A 197 -10.95 -1.58 -3.17
N VAL A 198 -11.32 -0.33 -2.87
CA VAL A 198 -11.09 0.83 -3.74
C VAL A 198 -10.31 1.89 -2.95
N PRO A 199 -8.98 1.74 -2.82
CA PRO A 199 -8.17 2.57 -1.95
C PRO A 199 -7.94 3.97 -2.54
N LYS A 200 -7.68 4.93 -1.67
CA LYS A 200 -7.22 6.28 -2.06
C LYS A 200 -5.70 6.39 -2.15
N ASP A 201 -4.97 5.48 -1.52
CA ASP A 201 -3.52 5.47 -1.56
C ASP A 201 -3.00 5.10 -2.95
N LYS A 202 -2.02 5.87 -3.44
CA LYS A 202 -1.48 5.72 -4.80
C LYS A 202 -0.72 4.42 -5.01
N GLU A 203 -0.04 3.91 -3.98
CA GLU A 203 0.74 2.68 -4.07
C GLU A 203 -0.19 1.46 -4.01
N LEU A 204 -1.20 1.48 -3.14
CA LEU A 204 -2.25 0.46 -3.13
C LEU A 204 -3.04 0.44 -4.45
N ARG A 205 -3.32 1.60 -5.05
CA ARG A 205 -3.92 1.68 -6.40
C ARG A 205 -3.03 1.06 -7.47
N GLY A 206 -1.72 1.33 -7.43
CA GLY A 206 -0.75 0.70 -8.33
C GLY A 206 -0.78 -0.83 -8.20
N PHE A 207 -0.71 -1.32 -6.97
CA PHE A 207 -0.79 -2.74 -6.65
C PHE A 207 -2.09 -3.39 -7.15
N LEU A 208 -3.26 -2.84 -6.83
CA LEU A 208 -4.54 -3.42 -7.26
C LEU A 208 -4.74 -3.35 -8.78
N THR A 209 -4.22 -2.32 -9.44
CA THR A 209 -4.20 -2.26 -10.91
C THR A 209 -3.38 -3.41 -11.48
N TRP A 210 -2.21 -3.70 -10.89
CA TRP A 210 -1.37 -4.82 -11.28
C TRP A 210 -2.06 -6.16 -11.06
N MET A 211 -2.71 -6.35 -9.90
CA MET A 211 -3.50 -7.55 -9.60
C MET A 211 -4.66 -7.76 -10.58
N TRP A 212 -5.42 -6.72 -10.91
CA TRP A 212 -6.51 -6.82 -11.90
C TRP A 212 -5.99 -7.12 -13.31
N LEU A 213 -4.82 -6.60 -13.69
CA LEU A 213 -4.21 -6.90 -14.98
C LEU A 213 -3.74 -8.36 -15.09
N LYS A 214 -3.28 -8.98 -13.99
CA LYS A 214 -3.03 -10.43 -13.93
C LYS A 214 -4.28 -11.22 -14.30
N GLU A 215 -5.44 -10.78 -13.83
CA GLU A 215 -6.74 -11.39 -14.16
C GLU A 215 -7.31 -10.96 -15.53
N GLY A 216 -6.56 -10.16 -16.30
CA GLY A 216 -6.96 -9.71 -17.63
C GLY A 216 -7.99 -8.57 -17.65
N TRP A 217 -8.07 -7.80 -16.56
CA TRP A 217 -8.96 -6.65 -16.42
C TRP A 217 -8.18 -5.34 -16.39
N GLU A 218 -8.75 -4.34 -17.05
CA GLU A 218 -8.40 -2.94 -16.83
C GLU A 218 -9.34 -2.39 -15.77
N TRP A 219 -8.78 -1.86 -14.69
CA TRP A 219 -9.49 -1.47 -13.49
C TRP A 219 -9.47 0.05 -13.29
N GLU A 220 -10.64 0.62 -13.02
CA GLU A 220 -10.83 2.04 -12.74
C GLU A 220 -10.67 2.31 -11.24
N THR A 221 -9.63 3.05 -10.88
CA THR A 221 -9.18 3.17 -9.48
C THR A 221 -10.09 3.99 -8.57
N GLN A 222 -10.97 4.82 -9.14
CA GLN A 222 -11.91 5.68 -8.40
C GLN A 222 -13.22 4.96 -8.08
N THR A 223 -13.68 4.09 -8.99
CA THR A 223 -15.03 3.50 -8.93
C THR A 223 -14.99 2.00 -8.65
N GLY A 224 -13.85 1.34 -8.87
CA GLY A 224 -13.73 -0.11 -8.83
C GLY A 224 -14.25 -0.82 -10.09
N ARG A 225 -14.73 -0.09 -11.10
CA ARG A 225 -15.24 -0.69 -12.35
C ARG A 225 -14.13 -1.39 -13.12
N ARG A 226 -14.51 -2.42 -13.87
CA ARG A 226 -13.60 -3.27 -14.63
C ARG A 226 -14.09 -3.43 -16.06
N ARG A 227 -13.17 -3.39 -17.01
CA ARG A 227 -13.39 -3.77 -18.41
C ARG A 227 -12.31 -4.73 -18.87
N ARG A 228 -12.58 -5.52 -19.90
CA ARG A 228 -11.57 -6.45 -20.44
C ARG A 228 -10.34 -5.65 -20.92
N ALA A 229 -9.15 -6.05 -20.45
CA ALA A 229 -7.92 -5.39 -20.85
C ALA A 229 -7.66 -5.60 -22.35
N SER A 230 -7.31 -4.52 -23.06
CA SER A 230 -6.97 -4.61 -24.48
C SER A 230 -5.71 -5.47 -24.71
N LYS A 231 -5.57 -6.05 -25.91
CA LYS A 231 -4.36 -6.83 -26.28
C LYS A 231 -3.08 -5.99 -26.11
N LYS A 232 -3.14 -4.69 -26.44
CA LYS A 232 -2.03 -3.74 -26.28
C LYS A 232 -1.65 -3.59 -24.80
N LEU A 233 -2.63 -3.34 -23.95
CA LEU A 233 -2.41 -3.15 -22.51
C LEU A 233 -1.86 -4.42 -21.85
N ARG A 234 -2.40 -5.59 -22.19
CA ARG A 234 -1.87 -6.87 -21.67
C ARG A 234 -0.42 -7.13 -22.09
N ARG A 235 -0.05 -6.82 -23.34
CA ARG A 235 1.34 -6.94 -23.83
C ARG A 235 2.29 -6.01 -23.07
N ALA A 236 1.89 -4.75 -22.87
CA ALA A 236 2.69 -3.80 -22.07
C ALA A 236 2.84 -4.28 -20.62
N ALA A 237 1.76 -4.76 -20.01
CA ALA A 237 1.77 -5.30 -18.66
C ALA A 237 2.68 -6.53 -18.50
N MET A 238 2.81 -7.37 -19.53
CA MET A 238 3.74 -8.52 -19.53
C MET A 238 5.21 -8.11 -19.61
N GLN A 239 5.53 -6.95 -20.20
CA GLN A 239 6.90 -6.49 -20.38
C GLN A 239 7.42 -5.69 -19.17
N GLY A 240 6.52 -5.23 -18.29
CA GLY A 240 6.82 -4.20 -17.32
C GLY A 240 6.90 -2.83 -18.02
N SER A 241 6.35 -1.79 -17.40
CA SER A 241 6.23 -0.48 -18.06
C SER A 241 6.09 0.63 -17.03
N ILE A 242 6.29 1.88 -17.44
CA ILE A 242 6.03 3.03 -16.57
C ILE A 242 4.54 3.29 -16.60
N ALA A 243 3.88 3.15 -15.45
CA ALA A 243 2.46 3.40 -15.31
C ALA A 243 2.24 4.89 -15.00
N ILE A 244 1.55 5.60 -15.89
CA ILE A 244 1.14 7.00 -15.76
C ILE A 244 -0.36 7.01 -15.47
N GLU A 245 -0.77 7.49 -14.29
CA GLU A 245 -2.20 7.71 -14.00
C GLU A 245 -2.65 8.96 -14.76
N THR A 246 -3.59 8.79 -15.68
CA THR A 246 -4.25 9.87 -16.42
C THR A 246 -5.75 9.78 -16.18
N ASN A 247 -6.33 10.82 -15.57
CA ASN A 247 -7.77 10.91 -15.29
C ASN A 247 -8.35 9.66 -14.59
N GLY A 248 -7.56 9.04 -13.72
CA GLY A 248 -7.97 7.88 -12.92
C GLY A 248 -7.82 6.50 -13.56
N SER A 249 -7.32 6.44 -14.80
CA SER A 249 -6.89 5.22 -15.47
C SER A 249 -5.37 5.17 -15.59
N TRP A 250 -4.77 3.98 -15.47
CA TRP A 250 -3.33 3.81 -15.67
C TRP A 250 -3.01 3.55 -17.14
N ILE A 251 -2.20 4.41 -17.72
CA ILE A 251 -1.60 4.22 -19.04
C ILE A 251 -0.22 3.60 -18.80
N LEU A 252 -0.03 2.36 -19.25
CA LEU A 252 1.30 1.75 -19.30
C LEU A 252 2.00 2.27 -20.55
N GLU A 253 2.96 3.18 -20.37
CA GLU A 253 3.87 3.56 -21.44
C GLU A 253 5.01 2.53 -21.52
N SER A 254 5.13 1.92 -22.71
CA SER A 254 6.29 1.12 -23.06
C SER A 254 7.52 1.98 -22.88
N SER A 255 8.51 1.52 -22.11
CA SER A 255 9.85 2.11 -22.18
C SER A 255 10.44 1.77 -23.55
N MET A 256 10.03 2.47 -24.60
CA MET A 256 10.96 2.68 -25.69
C MET A 256 12.05 3.54 -25.08
N ALA A 257 13.17 2.91 -24.71
CA ALA A 257 14.41 3.62 -24.58
C ALA A 257 14.50 4.52 -25.82
N GLU A 258 14.68 5.82 -25.61
CA GLU A 258 15.07 6.71 -26.68
C GLU A 258 16.33 6.08 -27.29
N THR A 259 16.19 5.45 -28.45
CA THR A 259 17.31 5.16 -29.32
C THR A 259 17.89 6.52 -29.67
N SER A 260 18.86 6.90 -28.87
CA SER A 260 19.72 8.04 -29.07
C SER A 260 20.43 7.83 -30.40
N THR A 261 19.80 8.29 -31.48
CA THR A 261 20.44 8.57 -32.76
C THR A 261 21.40 9.74 -32.55
N TYR A 262 22.55 9.49 -31.94
CA TYR A 262 23.74 10.28 -32.19
C TYR A 262 24.44 9.62 -33.36
N PHE A 263 24.32 10.27 -34.51
CA PHE A 263 25.13 10.02 -35.69
C PHE A 263 26.61 9.88 -35.29
N GLU A 264 27.18 8.75 -35.69
CA GLU A 264 28.59 8.60 -35.98
C GLU A 264 29.05 9.79 -36.84
N LYS A 265 30.01 10.57 -36.35
CA LYS A 265 30.92 11.28 -37.24
C LYS A 265 32.21 10.46 -37.30
N PRO A 266 32.58 9.92 -38.47
CA PRO A 266 33.85 9.23 -38.63
C PRO A 266 34.98 10.25 -38.48
N ILE A 267 35.94 9.91 -37.63
CA ILE A 267 37.27 10.49 -37.64
C ILE A 267 37.88 10.09 -38.99
N GLN A 268 38.17 11.07 -39.85
CA GLN A 268 39.07 10.90 -40.97
C GLN A 268 40.31 11.77 -40.75
N ASP A 269 41.44 11.08 -40.75
CA ASP A 269 42.79 11.63 -40.82
C ASP A 269 42.98 12.49 -42.07
N LYS A 270 43.53 13.70 -41.89
CA LYS A 270 44.72 14.26 -42.56
C LYS A 270 45.05 15.66 -42.05
#